data_AF-A0A174ZC01-F1
#
_entry.id   AF-A0A174ZC01-F1
#
_cell.length_a   1.000
_cell.length_b   1.000
_cell.length_c   1.000
_cell.angle_alpha   90.00
_cell.angle_beta   90.00
_cell.angle_gamma   90.00
#
_symmetry.space_group_name_H-M   'P 1'
#
loop_
_entity.id
_entity.type
_entity.pdbx_description
1 polymer ?
#
loop_
_entity_poly.entity_id
_entity_poly.type
_entity_poly.pdbx_seq_one_letter_code
_entity_poly.pdbx_strand_id
1 'polypeptide(L)'
;MKKRIFGTILAAALIVTQAVAAFAAPLAPSKTALPSVTGSSASSYIITAASSESFSDVKNEEVINDLLAVNNGTKSLTDVVGKTTPELTDQLAGKEMVSPFFDLKPVNGGIKNEEGKYVVTISVPSLTKAMTDVQILHYSTVRNLFELITPTSVDYEGKTITAVFEDLSPVAIIAKVDASKAADSTVGTSPKTGVPSTWMVFFGAAVILAGVSAVAYRKER
;
A
#
# COMPACT_ATOMS: atom_id res chain seq x y z
N MET A 1 -21.71 -1.72 -70.17
CA MET A 1 -22.90 -2.02 -69.33
C MET A 1 -22.81 -3.43 -68.77
N LYS A 2 -22.62 -3.61 -67.46
CA LYS A 2 -23.39 -4.54 -66.61
C LYS A 2 -22.92 -4.43 -65.15
N LYS A 3 -23.90 -4.20 -64.27
CA LYS A 3 -23.78 -4.01 -62.82
C LYS A 3 -23.97 -5.34 -62.08
N ARG A 4 -23.48 -5.41 -60.83
CA ARG A 4 -23.95 -6.16 -59.61
C ARG A 4 -22.70 -6.55 -58.77
N ILE A 5 -22.31 -5.83 -57.72
CA ILE A 5 -22.75 -5.81 -56.30
C ILE A 5 -22.63 -7.18 -55.59
N PHE A 6 -22.17 -7.13 -54.32
CA PHE A 6 -22.02 -8.15 -53.24
C PHE A 6 -20.54 -8.49 -52.98
N GLY A 7 -19.92 -7.97 -51.91
CA GLY A 7 -20.03 -8.43 -50.51
C GLY A 7 -18.75 -9.24 -50.23
N THR A 8 -17.99 -9.15 -49.14
CA THR A 8 -18.27 -8.83 -47.75
C THR A 8 -16.94 -8.93 -46.99
N ILE A 9 -16.74 -8.07 -45.99
CA ILE A 9 -16.03 -8.34 -44.72
C ILE A 9 -14.53 -8.67 -44.79
N LEU A 10 -13.69 -7.67 -44.48
CA LEU A 10 -12.45 -7.92 -43.76
C LEU A 10 -12.60 -7.32 -42.37
N ALA A 11 -12.82 -8.20 -41.39
CA ALA A 11 -12.98 -7.86 -39.99
C ALA A 11 -11.70 -7.24 -39.45
N ALA A 12 -11.73 -5.95 -39.14
CA ALA A 12 -10.77 -5.34 -38.25
C ALA A 12 -11.06 -5.86 -36.84
N ALA A 13 -10.31 -6.88 -36.41
CA ALA A 13 -10.28 -7.31 -35.03
C ALA A 13 -9.63 -6.19 -34.21
N LEU A 14 -10.45 -5.25 -33.75
CA LEU A 14 -10.10 -4.33 -32.68
C LEU A 14 -9.88 -5.21 -31.44
N ILE A 15 -8.62 -5.48 -31.12
CA ILE A 15 -8.27 -6.01 -29.81
C ILE A 15 -8.70 -4.91 -28.84
N VAL A 16 -9.85 -5.12 -28.19
CA VAL A 16 -10.24 -4.36 -27.02
C VAL A 16 -9.21 -4.70 -25.96
N THR A 17 -8.13 -3.92 -25.92
CA THR A 17 -7.29 -3.82 -24.74
C THR A 17 -8.24 -3.35 -23.66
N GLN A 18 -8.64 -4.29 -22.82
CA GLN A 18 -9.51 -4.05 -21.69
C GLN A 18 -8.76 -3.01 -20.87
N ALA A 19 -9.25 -1.77 -20.91
CA ALA A 19 -8.89 -0.80 -19.91
C ALA A 19 -9.14 -1.51 -18.59
N VAL A 20 -8.08 -1.78 -17.83
CA VAL A 20 -8.21 -2.10 -16.43
C VAL A 20 -8.97 -0.92 -15.88
N ALA A 21 -10.27 -1.09 -15.69
CA ALA A 21 -11.10 -0.16 -14.98
C ALA A 21 -10.44 -0.09 -13.61
N ALA A 22 -9.64 0.95 -13.41
CA ALA A 22 -9.29 1.41 -12.10
C ALA A 22 -10.63 1.71 -11.45
N PHE A 23 -11.17 0.73 -10.73
CA PHE A 23 -12.23 0.95 -9.78
C PHE A 23 -11.65 1.89 -8.74
N ALA A 24 -11.76 3.19 -9.01
CA ALA A 24 -11.74 4.23 -8.01
C ALA A 24 -13.01 4.03 -7.17
N ALA A 25 -13.00 3.01 -6.32
CA ALA A 25 -13.70 3.15 -5.06
C ALA A 25 -13.18 4.45 -4.43
N PRO A 26 -14.05 5.30 -3.86
CA PRO A 26 -13.62 6.50 -3.17
C PRO A 26 -12.89 6.07 -1.90
N LEU A 27 -11.63 5.65 -2.05
CA LEU A 27 -10.70 5.54 -0.96
C LEU A 27 -10.53 6.97 -0.44
N ALA A 28 -10.98 7.22 0.79
CA ALA A 28 -10.51 8.36 1.55
C ALA A 28 -8.97 8.43 1.43
N PRO A 29 -8.35 9.61 1.47
CA PRO A 29 -6.95 9.78 1.10
C PRO A 29 -6.02 9.04 2.06
N SER A 30 -5.82 7.74 1.83
CA SER A 30 -4.67 7.01 2.35
C SER A 30 -3.46 7.70 1.73
N LYS A 31 -2.58 8.24 2.57
CA LYS A 31 -1.40 9.02 2.16
C LYS A 31 -0.39 8.22 1.31
N THR A 32 -0.69 6.97 0.99
CA THR A 32 0.19 5.99 0.36
C THR A 32 -0.53 5.24 -0.76
N ALA A 33 0.23 4.91 -1.82
CA ALA A 33 -0.30 4.23 -2.98
C ALA A 33 -0.56 2.74 -2.68
N LEU A 34 -1.61 2.17 -3.30
CA LEU A 34 -1.88 0.74 -3.21
C LEU A 34 -0.72 -0.05 -3.85
N PRO A 35 -0.15 -1.06 -3.16
CA PRO A 35 0.88 -1.91 -3.73
C PRO A 35 0.34 -2.79 -4.87
N SER A 36 1.25 -3.34 -5.69
CA SER A 36 0.91 -4.29 -6.76
C SER A 36 1.85 -5.48 -6.74
N VAL A 37 1.45 -6.63 -7.26
CA VAL A 37 2.35 -7.78 -7.42
C VAL A 37 3.26 -7.59 -8.63
N THR A 38 4.50 -8.06 -8.55
CA THR A 38 5.49 -7.91 -9.65
C THR A 38 6.37 -9.14 -9.82
N GLY A 39 7.14 -9.18 -10.90
CA GLY A 39 8.01 -10.29 -11.27
C GLY A 39 7.23 -11.60 -11.40
N SER A 40 7.81 -12.69 -10.91
CA SER A 40 7.17 -14.03 -10.91
C SER A 40 5.86 -14.07 -10.12
N SER A 41 5.67 -13.16 -9.16
CA SER A 41 4.44 -13.08 -8.36
C SER A 41 3.26 -12.46 -9.12
N ALA A 42 3.50 -11.73 -10.22
CA ALA A 42 2.45 -11.00 -10.94
C ALA A 42 1.36 -11.90 -11.55
N SER A 43 1.71 -13.15 -11.89
CA SER A 43 0.76 -14.14 -12.44
C SER A 43 0.21 -15.11 -11.40
N SER A 44 0.73 -15.07 -10.16
CA SER A 44 0.47 -16.04 -9.10
C SER A 44 -0.26 -15.43 -7.90
N TYR A 45 -0.40 -14.11 -7.86
CA TYR A 45 -1.11 -13.39 -6.80
C TYR A 45 -1.92 -12.24 -7.36
N ILE A 46 -2.93 -11.83 -6.61
CA ILE A 46 -3.71 -10.62 -6.87
C ILE A 46 -3.75 -9.77 -5.60
N ILE A 47 -3.57 -8.46 -5.78
CA ILE A 47 -3.79 -7.48 -4.72
C ILE A 47 -5.08 -6.73 -5.03
N THR A 48 -5.98 -6.69 -4.06
CA THR A 48 -7.24 -5.95 -4.13
C THR A 48 -7.25 -4.90 -3.02
N ALA A 49 -7.80 -3.73 -3.30
CA ALA A 49 -8.01 -2.71 -2.27
C ALA A 49 -8.90 -3.25 -1.14
N ALA A 50 -8.66 -2.80 0.08
CA ALA A 50 -9.46 -3.21 1.23
C ALA A 50 -10.94 -2.80 1.08
N SER A 51 -11.81 -3.79 1.21
CA SER A 51 -13.25 -3.65 1.36
C SER A 51 -13.80 -4.78 2.24
N SER A 52 -15.03 -4.65 2.72
CA SER A 52 -15.71 -5.74 3.43
C SER A 52 -15.82 -7.01 2.57
N GLU A 53 -15.95 -6.85 1.26
CA GLU A 53 -16.00 -7.97 0.31
C GLU A 53 -14.63 -8.62 0.10
N SER A 54 -13.56 -7.83 -0.02
CA SER A 54 -12.21 -8.37 -0.20
C SER A 54 -11.75 -9.15 1.03
N PHE A 55 -12.16 -8.68 2.22
CA PHE A 55 -11.85 -9.29 3.51
C PHE A 55 -12.90 -10.30 3.99
N SER A 56 -13.66 -10.91 3.08
CA SER A 56 -14.66 -11.94 3.40
C SER A 56 -14.09 -13.14 4.18
N ASP A 57 -12.79 -13.37 4.09
CA ASP A 57 -12.09 -14.45 4.80
C ASP A 57 -11.80 -14.12 6.28
N VAL A 58 -11.92 -12.84 6.67
CA VAL A 58 -11.84 -12.40 8.06
C VAL A 58 -13.17 -12.67 8.74
N LYS A 59 -13.18 -13.58 9.71
CA LYS A 59 -14.42 -14.00 10.40
C LYS A 59 -15.03 -12.92 11.30
N ASN A 60 -14.23 -11.95 11.72
CA ASN A 60 -14.65 -10.91 12.66
C ASN A 60 -14.93 -9.60 11.93
N GLU A 61 -16.20 -9.21 11.84
CA GLU A 61 -16.63 -7.96 11.22
C GLU A 61 -16.08 -6.71 11.93
N GLU A 62 -15.85 -6.75 13.25
CA GLU A 62 -15.21 -5.65 13.97
C GLU A 62 -13.79 -5.41 13.45
N VAL A 63 -13.04 -6.48 13.21
CA VAL A 63 -11.68 -6.39 12.66
C VAL A 63 -11.71 -5.80 11.25
N ILE A 64 -12.64 -6.22 10.40
CA ILE A 64 -12.82 -5.63 9.06
C ILE A 64 -13.06 -4.12 9.17
N ASN A 65 -14.01 -3.70 10.02
CA ASN A 65 -14.34 -2.29 10.21
C ASN A 65 -13.15 -1.50 10.76
N ASP A 66 -12.39 -2.08 11.68
CA ASP A 66 -11.20 -1.47 12.27
C ASP A 66 -10.07 -1.29 11.23
N LEU A 67 -9.81 -2.29 10.39
CA LEU A 67 -8.84 -2.22 9.30
C LEU A 67 -9.21 -1.13 8.28
N LEU A 68 -10.49 -1.07 7.89
CA LEU A 68 -10.99 -0.02 6.99
C LEU A 68 -10.91 1.37 7.63
N ALA A 69 -11.22 1.47 8.92
CA ALA A 69 -11.11 2.72 9.67
C ALA A 69 -9.65 3.21 9.76
N VAL A 70 -8.68 2.31 9.89
CA VAL A 70 -7.24 2.63 9.83
C VAL A 70 -6.86 3.13 8.44
N ASN A 71 -7.31 2.46 7.37
CA ASN A 71 -7.07 2.92 6.00
C ASN A 71 -7.63 4.32 5.73
N ASN A 72 -8.80 4.62 6.31
CA ASN A 72 -9.43 5.93 6.23
C ASN A 72 -8.79 6.98 7.16
N GLY A 73 -7.80 6.59 7.97
CA GLY A 73 -7.13 7.47 8.94
C GLY A 73 -8.01 7.88 10.13
N THR A 74 -9.12 7.16 10.36
CA THR A 74 -10.08 7.45 11.44
C THR A 74 -9.78 6.70 12.74
N LYS A 75 -8.97 5.63 12.68
CA LYS A 75 -8.45 4.89 13.84
C LYS A 75 -6.93 4.77 13.75
N SER A 76 -6.28 4.70 14.90
CA SER A 76 -4.84 4.42 14.97
C SER A 76 -4.57 2.95 14.69
N LEU A 77 -3.51 2.68 13.93
CA LEU A 77 -3.03 1.32 13.68
C LEU A 77 -2.68 0.61 15.00
N THR A 78 -2.01 1.31 15.93
CA THR A 78 -1.58 0.75 17.22
C THR A 78 -2.76 0.32 18.07
N ASP A 79 -3.86 1.07 18.04
CA ASP A 79 -5.05 0.78 18.84
C ASP A 79 -5.75 -0.48 18.31
N VAL A 80 -5.88 -0.58 16.99
CA VAL A 80 -6.49 -1.74 16.33
C VAL A 80 -5.67 -3.00 16.54
N VAL A 81 -4.34 -2.92 16.36
CA VAL A 81 -3.45 -4.06 16.59
C VAL A 81 -3.43 -4.42 18.07
N GLY A 82 -3.35 -3.43 18.97
CA GLY A 82 -3.27 -3.64 20.41
C GLY A 82 -4.49 -4.33 21.04
N LYS A 83 -5.67 -4.20 20.43
CA LYS A 83 -6.87 -4.94 20.84
C LYS A 83 -6.70 -6.46 20.71
N THR A 84 -5.99 -6.90 19.68
CA THR A 84 -5.89 -8.33 19.32
C THR A 84 -4.53 -8.90 19.74
N THR A 85 -3.47 -8.13 19.50
CA THR A 85 -2.08 -8.53 19.72
C THR A 85 -1.32 -7.40 20.43
N PRO A 86 -1.53 -7.21 21.74
CA PRO A 86 -0.93 -6.12 22.50
C PRO A 86 0.60 -6.14 22.50
N GLU A 87 1.23 -7.31 22.39
CA GLU A 87 2.70 -7.42 22.35
C GLU A 87 3.36 -6.79 21.11
N LEU A 88 2.57 -6.44 20.08
CA LEU A 88 3.06 -5.76 18.89
C LEU A 88 3.00 -4.23 19.00
N THR A 89 2.33 -3.65 20.01
CA THR A 89 2.20 -2.19 20.10
C THR A 89 3.55 -1.49 20.28
N ASP A 90 4.44 -2.09 21.07
CA ASP A 90 5.80 -1.57 21.27
C ASP A 90 6.66 -1.71 20.01
N GLN A 91 6.45 -2.80 19.25
CA GLN A 91 7.15 -3.02 17.99
C GLN A 91 6.67 -2.06 16.89
N LEU A 92 5.40 -1.64 16.95
CA LEU A 92 4.81 -0.63 16.07
C LEU A 92 5.21 0.81 16.44
N ALA A 93 5.78 1.03 17.61
CA ALA A 93 6.16 2.37 18.06
C ALA A 93 7.16 3.04 17.09
N GLY A 94 6.79 4.23 16.60
CA GLY A 94 7.59 4.99 15.65
C GLY A 94 7.59 4.44 14.21
N LYS A 95 6.78 3.41 13.92
CA LYS A 95 6.54 2.95 12.55
C LYS A 95 5.30 3.63 11.97
N GLU A 96 5.36 3.93 10.70
CA GLU A 96 4.27 4.49 9.92
C GLU A 96 3.85 3.52 8.80
N MET A 97 2.59 3.62 8.37
CA MET A 97 2.08 2.85 7.25
C MET A 97 2.66 3.36 5.93
N VAL A 98 3.39 2.49 5.24
CA VAL A 98 3.93 2.70 3.89
C VAL A 98 2.91 2.30 2.83
N SER A 99 1.94 1.46 3.18
CA SER A 99 0.78 1.10 2.35
C SER A 99 -0.49 1.07 3.21
N PRO A 100 -1.68 1.25 2.61
CA PRO A 100 -2.91 0.83 3.27
C PRO A 100 -2.92 -0.70 3.50
N PHE A 101 -3.83 -1.18 4.32
CA PHE A 101 -4.25 -2.57 4.29
C PHE A 101 -4.85 -2.91 2.94
N PHE A 102 -4.50 -4.08 2.42
CA PHE A 102 -5.00 -4.63 1.17
C PHE A 102 -5.23 -6.13 1.30
N ASP A 103 -6.06 -6.65 0.42
CA ASP A 103 -6.30 -8.07 0.29
C ASP A 103 -5.26 -8.68 -0.65
N LEU A 104 -4.62 -9.77 -0.22
CA LEU A 104 -3.63 -10.49 -0.98
C LEU A 104 -4.09 -11.93 -1.14
N LYS A 105 -4.40 -12.34 -2.37
CA LYS A 105 -4.89 -13.70 -2.66
C LYS A 105 -4.01 -14.42 -3.65
N PRO A 106 -3.80 -15.74 -3.49
CA PRO A 106 -3.10 -16.53 -4.48
C PRO A 106 -4.03 -16.80 -5.66
N VAL A 107 -3.50 -16.68 -6.87
CA VAL A 107 -4.12 -17.19 -8.09
C VAL A 107 -3.32 -18.39 -8.58
N ASN A 108 -4.00 -19.38 -9.17
CA ASN A 108 -3.37 -20.61 -9.64
C ASN A 108 -2.53 -21.36 -8.59
N GLY A 109 -2.90 -21.26 -7.30
CA GLY A 109 -2.20 -21.93 -6.20
C GLY A 109 -1.05 -21.15 -5.55
N GLY A 110 -0.65 -20.01 -6.13
CA GLY A 110 0.45 -19.19 -5.63
C GLY A 110 1.83 -19.82 -5.82
N ILE A 111 2.87 -19.10 -5.41
CA ILE A 111 4.26 -19.59 -5.39
C ILE A 111 4.58 -20.04 -3.98
N LYS A 112 4.92 -21.31 -3.79
CA LYS A 112 5.27 -21.86 -2.48
C LYS A 112 6.75 -22.23 -2.39
N ASN A 113 7.34 -22.03 -1.23
CA ASN A 113 8.68 -22.55 -0.92
C ASN A 113 8.62 -24.05 -0.56
N GLU A 114 9.78 -24.64 -0.26
CA GLU A 114 9.90 -26.06 0.11
C GLU A 114 9.10 -26.42 1.39
N GLU A 115 8.86 -25.44 2.28
CA GLU A 115 8.04 -25.59 3.48
C GLU A 115 6.53 -25.44 3.21
N GLY A 116 6.13 -25.15 1.96
CA GLY A 116 4.72 -24.93 1.59
C GLY A 116 4.17 -23.53 1.90
N LYS A 117 5.02 -22.59 2.32
CA LYS A 117 4.68 -21.19 2.62
C LYS A 117 4.68 -20.33 1.35
N TYR A 118 3.82 -19.33 1.29
CA TYR A 118 3.66 -18.45 0.13
C TYR A 118 4.81 -17.44 0.04
N VAL A 119 5.49 -17.40 -1.09
CA VAL A 119 6.52 -16.41 -1.40
C VAL A 119 5.92 -15.36 -2.32
N VAL A 120 5.97 -14.09 -1.89
CA VAL A 120 5.33 -12.99 -2.62
C VAL A 120 6.30 -11.83 -2.78
N THR A 121 6.40 -11.34 -4.02
CA THR A 121 7.12 -10.11 -4.36
C THR A 121 6.13 -9.00 -4.71
N ILE A 122 6.15 -7.93 -3.92
CA ILE A 122 5.21 -6.81 -3.96
C ILE A 122 5.98 -5.56 -4.38
N SER A 123 5.48 -4.85 -5.39
CA SER A 123 5.91 -3.49 -5.72
C SER A 123 5.19 -2.48 -4.85
N VAL A 124 5.96 -1.60 -4.21
CA VAL A 124 5.53 -0.64 -3.21
C VAL A 124 5.98 0.75 -3.67
N PRO A 125 5.16 1.48 -4.43
CA PRO A 125 5.57 2.74 -5.07
C PRO A 125 6.05 3.81 -4.08
N SER A 126 5.57 3.76 -2.84
CA SER A 126 5.91 4.67 -1.75
C SER A 126 7.22 4.31 -1.03
N LEU A 127 7.86 3.18 -1.35
CA LEU A 127 9.11 2.77 -0.72
C LEU A 127 10.26 3.71 -1.09
N THR A 128 11.02 4.16 -0.09
CA THR A 128 12.16 5.09 -0.26
C THR A 128 13.30 4.71 0.67
N LYS A 129 14.53 5.15 0.36
CA LYS A 129 15.73 4.90 1.19
C LYS A 129 15.68 5.59 2.57
N ALA A 130 14.72 6.49 2.79
CA ALA A 130 14.46 7.11 4.09
C ALA A 130 13.65 6.19 5.04
N MET A 131 13.05 5.12 4.49
CA MET A 131 12.35 4.11 5.27
C MET A 131 13.35 3.07 5.74
N THR A 132 13.39 2.86 7.06
CA THR A 132 14.22 1.85 7.72
C THR A 132 13.31 0.88 8.47
N ASP A 133 13.84 -0.29 8.83
CA ASP A 133 13.09 -1.24 9.65
C ASP A 133 11.70 -1.59 9.04
N VAL A 134 11.74 -1.86 7.73
CA VAL A 134 10.58 -2.18 6.90
C VAL A 134 10.06 -3.56 7.30
N GLN A 135 8.79 -3.62 7.66
CA GLN A 135 8.09 -4.83 8.05
C GLN A 135 6.73 -4.90 7.38
N ILE A 136 6.19 -6.11 7.35
CA ILE A 136 4.86 -6.37 6.83
C ILE A 136 3.98 -6.74 8.02
N LEU A 137 2.92 -5.97 8.21
CA LEU A 137 1.88 -6.30 9.17
C LEU A 137 0.83 -7.16 8.47
N HIS A 138 0.66 -8.38 8.95
CA HIS A 138 -0.29 -9.34 8.40
C HIS A 138 -1.28 -9.74 9.50
N TYR A 139 -2.56 -9.83 9.16
CA TYR A 139 -3.56 -10.39 10.06
C TYR A 139 -3.81 -11.84 9.65
N SER A 140 -3.45 -12.79 10.53
CA SER A 140 -3.67 -14.20 10.26
C SER A 140 -5.15 -14.54 10.42
N THR A 141 -5.80 -14.97 9.34
CA THR A 141 -7.21 -15.40 9.37
C THR A 141 -7.38 -16.76 10.04
N VAL A 142 -6.29 -17.53 10.15
CA VAL A 142 -6.26 -18.82 10.84
C VAL A 142 -6.14 -18.62 12.35
N ARG A 143 -5.20 -17.77 12.78
CA ARG A 143 -4.90 -17.52 14.20
C ARG A 143 -5.71 -16.36 14.80
N ASN A 144 -6.37 -15.58 13.95
CA ASN A 144 -7.17 -14.40 14.29
C ASN A 144 -6.38 -13.32 15.04
N LEU A 145 -5.10 -13.16 14.71
CA LEU A 145 -4.18 -12.22 15.36
C LEU A 145 -3.26 -11.55 14.34
N PHE A 146 -2.74 -10.37 14.68
CA PHE A 146 -1.73 -9.68 13.89
C PHE A 146 -0.35 -10.26 14.12
N GLU A 147 0.45 -10.31 13.06
CA GLU A 147 1.83 -10.76 13.05
C GLU A 147 2.70 -9.76 12.28
N LEU A 148 3.94 -9.60 12.72
CA LEU A 148 4.95 -8.84 11.99
C LEU A 148 5.87 -9.80 11.23
N ILE A 149 5.84 -9.68 9.91
CA ILE A 149 6.68 -10.45 9.01
C ILE A 149 7.85 -9.57 8.58
N THR A 150 9.06 -10.06 8.83
CA THR A 150 10.28 -9.45 8.31
C THR A 150 10.46 -9.87 6.84
N PRO A 151 10.55 -8.91 5.90
CA PRO A 151 10.77 -9.24 4.51
C PRO A 151 12.14 -9.90 4.30
N THR A 152 12.20 -10.87 3.39
CA THR A 152 13.45 -11.55 3.02
C THR A 152 14.33 -10.68 2.12
N SER A 153 13.73 -9.75 1.38
CA SER A 153 14.44 -8.78 0.55
C SER A 153 13.66 -7.48 0.43
N VAL A 154 14.38 -6.35 0.48
CA VAL A 154 13.85 -5.00 0.29
C VAL A 154 14.72 -4.29 -0.75
N ASP A 155 14.15 -4.02 -1.90
CA ASP A 155 14.79 -3.28 -2.99
C ASP A 155 14.17 -1.88 -3.09
N TYR A 156 14.92 -0.88 -2.63
CA TYR A 156 14.50 0.52 -2.68
C TYR A 156 14.56 1.14 -4.08
N GLU A 157 15.35 0.56 -5.01
CA GLU A 157 15.50 1.10 -6.37
C GLU A 157 14.40 0.56 -7.28
N GLY A 158 14.19 -0.75 -7.27
CA GLY A 158 13.04 -1.39 -7.92
C GLY A 158 11.72 -1.17 -7.18
N LYS A 159 11.77 -0.62 -5.96
CA LYS A 159 10.63 -0.42 -5.06
C LYS A 159 9.85 -1.71 -4.82
N THR A 160 10.58 -2.79 -4.51
CA THR A 160 9.98 -4.11 -4.29
C THR A 160 10.33 -4.66 -2.93
N ILE A 161 9.41 -5.46 -2.37
CA ILE A 161 9.59 -6.20 -1.12
C ILE A 161 9.24 -7.65 -1.41
N THR A 162 10.09 -8.57 -0.97
CA THR A 162 9.81 -10.00 -1.00
C THR A 162 9.66 -10.52 0.42
N ALA A 163 8.61 -11.32 0.66
CA ALA A 163 8.34 -11.91 1.95
C ALA A 163 7.70 -13.30 1.82
N VAL A 164 7.73 -14.02 2.94
CA VAL A 164 7.18 -15.37 3.07
C VAL A 164 6.03 -15.35 4.07
N PHE A 165 4.90 -15.92 3.67
CA PHE A 165 3.65 -15.91 4.43
C PHE A 165 3.17 -17.34 4.66
N GLU A 166 2.70 -17.62 5.87
CA GLU A 166 2.04 -18.90 6.16
C GLU A 166 0.60 -18.91 5.66
N ASP A 167 -0.14 -17.86 6.00
CA ASP A 167 -1.43 -17.52 5.42
C ASP A 167 -1.41 -16.10 4.87
N LEU A 168 -2.33 -15.80 3.97
CA LEU A 168 -2.38 -14.53 3.25
C LEU A 168 -3.59 -13.72 3.72
N SER A 169 -3.49 -12.40 3.56
CA SER A 169 -4.56 -11.40 3.77
C SER A 169 -5.21 -11.39 5.15
N PRO A 170 -5.55 -10.20 5.69
CA PRO A 170 -5.18 -8.84 5.27
C PRO A 170 -3.69 -8.50 5.47
N VAL A 171 -3.13 -7.64 4.62
CA VAL A 171 -1.70 -7.24 4.68
C VAL A 171 -1.53 -5.73 4.56
N ALA A 172 -0.61 -5.16 5.33
CA ALA A 172 -0.11 -3.78 5.20
C ALA A 172 1.42 -3.74 5.36
N ILE A 173 2.03 -2.68 4.83
CA ILE A 173 3.48 -2.47 4.90
C ILE A 173 3.74 -1.28 5.82
N ILE A 174 4.67 -1.47 6.75
CA ILE A 174 5.04 -0.47 7.74
C ILE A 174 6.56 -0.26 7.76
N ALA A 175 7.00 0.93 8.10
CA ALA A 175 8.42 1.23 8.25
C ALA A 175 8.64 2.41 9.20
N LYS A 176 9.85 2.51 9.76
CA LYS A 176 10.29 3.74 10.42
C LYS A 176 10.72 4.74 9.36
N VAL A 177 10.17 5.94 9.40
CA VAL A 177 10.53 7.01 8.47
C VAL A 177 11.56 7.92 9.13
N ASP A 178 12.78 7.93 8.62
CA ASP A 178 13.77 8.93 9.01
C ASP A 178 13.58 10.19 8.17
N ALA A 179 12.87 11.17 8.73
CA ALA A 179 12.63 12.46 8.10
C ALA A 179 13.93 13.18 7.68
N SER A 180 15.05 12.88 8.35
CA SER A 180 16.37 13.45 8.04
C SER A 180 16.97 12.89 6.74
N LYS A 181 16.51 11.72 6.28
CA LYS A 181 16.96 11.03 5.07
C LYS A 181 16.02 11.22 3.89
N ALA A 182 14.84 11.81 4.10
CA ALA A 182 13.91 12.15 3.03
C ALA A 182 14.55 13.11 2.00
N ALA A 183 15.47 14.00 2.42
CA ALA A 183 16.09 15.03 1.58
C ALA A 183 16.91 14.54 0.37
N ASP A 184 17.27 13.25 0.27
CA ASP A 184 18.32 12.77 -0.64
C ASP A 184 17.82 11.95 -1.85
N SER A 185 16.51 11.94 -2.13
CA SER A 185 15.96 11.22 -3.30
C SER A 185 15.92 12.05 -4.59
N THR A 186 16.66 13.16 -4.67
CA THR A 186 16.75 13.99 -5.88
C THR A 186 17.97 13.60 -6.70
N VAL A 187 17.82 12.58 -7.56
CA VAL A 187 18.80 12.33 -8.61
C VAL A 187 18.82 13.54 -9.56
N GLY A 188 19.97 14.21 -9.56
CA GLY A 188 20.48 15.20 -10.51
C GLY A 188 19.51 15.84 -11.50
N THR A 189 19.15 17.09 -11.25
CA THR A 189 19.03 18.10 -12.32
C THR A 189 19.98 19.23 -11.99
N SER A 190 20.93 19.51 -12.90
CA SER A 190 21.92 20.58 -12.80
C SER A 190 21.36 21.89 -12.21
N PRO A 191 22.15 22.65 -11.44
CA PRO A 191 21.67 23.83 -10.75
C PRO A 191 21.35 24.93 -11.77
N LYS A 192 20.06 25.22 -11.98
CA LYS A 192 19.67 26.55 -12.44
C LYS A 192 19.38 27.39 -11.20
N THR A 193 20.23 28.39 -11.03
CA THR A 193 20.20 29.40 -9.98
C THR A 193 18.82 30.03 -9.85
N GLY A 194 18.32 30.10 -8.61
CA GLY A 194 17.39 31.18 -8.22
C GLY A 194 15.97 30.82 -7.80
N VAL A 195 15.65 29.60 -7.36
CA VAL A 195 14.36 29.36 -6.69
C VAL A 195 14.56 28.43 -5.48
N PRO A 196 14.20 28.84 -4.25
CA PRO A 196 14.20 27.91 -3.12
C PRO A 196 13.21 26.77 -3.41
N SER A 197 13.68 25.57 -3.10
CA SER A 197 13.10 24.27 -3.39
C SER A 197 11.62 24.16 -2.98
N THR A 198 10.77 23.86 -3.96
CA THR A 198 9.34 23.52 -3.82
C THR A 198 9.07 22.40 -2.80
N TRP A 199 10.09 21.63 -2.42
CA TRP A 199 9.98 20.57 -1.41
C TRP A 199 9.80 21.07 0.02
N MET A 200 10.20 22.32 0.32
CA MET A 200 9.95 22.93 1.63
C MET A 200 8.46 23.31 1.83
N VAL A 201 7.69 23.38 0.74
CA VAL A 201 6.28 23.81 0.77
C VAL A 201 5.35 22.72 1.33
N PHE A 202 5.64 21.43 1.09
CA PHE A 202 4.73 20.35 1.49
C PHE A 202 4.87 19.90 2.96
N PHE A 203 6.10 19.84 3.51
CA PHE A 203 6.28 19.59 4.94
C PHE A 203 6.04 20.85 5.79
N GLY A 204 6.28 22.05 5.24
CA GLY A 204 5.95 23.32 5.88
C GLY A 204 4.45 23.53 6.08
N ALA A 205 3.60 23.01 5.19
CA ALA A 205 2.15 23.15 5.31
C ALA A 205 1.58 22.46 6.56
N ALA A 206 2.12 21.31 6.96
CA ALA A 206 1.66 20.59 8.15
C ALA A 206 2.07 21.27 9.47
N VAL A 207 3.26 21.89 9.52
CA VAL A 207 3.73 22.61 10.71
C VAL A 207 3.05 23.98 10.84
N ILE A 208 2.79 24.68 9.72
CA ILE A 208 2.09 25.96 9.76
C ILE A 208 0.63 25.78 10.20
N LEU A 209 -0.06 24.72 9.78
CA LEU A 209 -1.44 24.44 10.24
C LEU A 209 -1.55 24.15 11.74
N ALA A 210 -0.54 23.54 12.36
CA ALA A 210 -0.48 23.37 13.82
C ALA A 210 -0.14 24.68 14.57
N GLY A 211 0.57 25.62 13.92
CA GLY A 211 0.86 26.94 14.48
C GLY A 211 -0.34 27.89 14.50
N VAL A 212 -1.23 27.81 13.50
CA VAL A 212 -2.41 28.70 13.47
C VAL A 212 -3.51 28.27 14.47
N SER A 213 -3.64 26.98 14.78
CA SER A 213 -4.62 26.51 15.78
C SER A 213 -4.22 26.87 17.21
N ALA A 214 -2.93 26.89 17.54
CA ALA A 214 -2.45 27.29 18.86
C ALA A 214 -2.57 28.82 19.11
N VAL A 215 -2.46 29.65 18.08
CA VAL A 215 -2.60 31.12 18.22
C VAL A 215 -4.06 31.55 18.23
N ALA A 216 -4.97 30.83 17.56
CA ALA A 216 -6.41 31.10 17.63
C ALA A 216 -7.01 30.82 19.03
N TYR A 217 -6.42 29.91 19.82
CA TYR A 217 -6.90 29.59 21.17
C TYR A 217 -6.44 30.55 22.26
N ARG A 218 -5.57 31.54 21.96
CA ARG A 218 -5.02 32.46 22.98
C ARG A 218 -5.67 33.83 23.01
N LYS A 219 -6.88 33.97 22.46
CA LYS A 219 -7.67 35.20 22.58
C LYS A 219 -9.16 34.93 22.82
N GLU A 220 -9.47 34.13 23.84
CA GLU A 220 -10.73 34.28 24.58
C GLU A 220 -10.65 33.60 25.95
N ARG A 221 -10.02 34.30 26.91
CA ARG A 221 -10.41 34.33 28.33
C ARG A 221 -9.65 35.44 29.03
#